data_AF-A0A7Y1XN08-F1
#
_entry.id   AF-A0A7Y1XN08-F1
#
_cell.length_a   1.000
_cell.length_b   1.000
_cell.length_c   1.000
_cell.angle_alpha   90.00
_cell.angle_beta   90.00
_cell.angle_gamma   90.00
#
_symmetry.space_group_name_H-M   'P 1'
#
loop_
_entity.id
_entity.type
_entity.pdbx_description
1 polymer ?
#
loop_
_entity_poly.entity_id
_entity_poly.type
_entity_poly.pdbx_seq_one_letter_code
_entity_poly.pdbx_strand_id
1 'polypeptide(L)'
;RVHHASNIRYLDCNHAGIFIIWDRIFGTFSEEVKEIDRPIYGLTNNINTYHPVKVAAHEYSSIVKDVKRADKFSDKLKYIFYAPGWSHDGEDKRAKVLRRKLKAKEND
;
A
#
# COMPACT_ATOMS: atom_id res chain seq x y z
N ARG A 1 3.61 -9.01 12.96
CA ARG A 1 2.13 -9.05 12.86
C ARG A 1 1.59 -7.83 12.16
N VAL A 2 1.77 -6.61 12.70
CA VAL A 2 1.47 -5.34 12.02
C VAL A 2 2.03 -5.29 10.59
N HIS A 3 3.30 -5.68 10.42
CA HIS A 3 3.94 -5.76 9.09
C HIS A 3 3.21 -6.62 8.04
N HIS A 4 2.45 -7.65 8.46
CA HIS A 4 1.70 -8.52 7.54
C HIS A 4 0.22 -8.13 7.40
N ALA A 5 -0.19 -7.03 8.04
CA ALA A 5 -1.58 -6.62 8.07
C ALA A 5 -1.94 -5.79 6.84
N SER A 6 -3.17 -5.95 6.35
CA SER A 6 -3.71 -5.21 5.20
C SER A 6 -4.62 -4.04 5.60
N ASN A 7 -4.87 -3.81 6.90
CA ASN A 7 -5.60 -2.64 7.40
C ASN A 7 -4.84 -1.37 7.03
N ILE A 8 -5.58 -0.31 6.67
CA ILE A 8 -5.00 0.98 6.28
C ILE A 8 -3.99 1.49 7.32
N ARG A 9 -4.30 1.39 8.61
CA ARG A 9 -3.44 1.82 9.73
C ARG A 9 -2.03 1.22 9.67
N TYR A 10 -1.94 -0.03 9.22
CA TYR A 10 -0.74 -0.87 9.30
C TYR A 10 0.02 -1.03 7.98
N LEU A 11 -0.53 -0.52 6.86
CA LEU A 11 0.15 -0.57 5.56
C LEU A 11 1.52 0.10 5.62
N ASP A 12 2.54 -0.57 5.05
CA ASP A 12 3.93 -0.12 4.99
C ASP A 12 4.53 0.25 6.37
N CYS A 13 4.14 -0.47 7.44
CA CYS A 13 4.61 -0.21 8.81
C CYS A 13 5.41 -1.36 9.42
N ASN A 14 6.26 -1.02 10.40
CA ASN A 14 7.00 -1.96 11.25
C ASN A 14 7.86 -2.96 10.46
N HIS A 15 8.65 -2.46 9.50
CA HIS A 15 9.49 -3.30 8.63
C HIS A 15 10.89 -3.55 9.21
N ALA A 16 11.27 -2.89 10.30
CA ALA A 16 12.56 -3.12 10.92
C ALA A 16 12.62 -4.53 11.53
N GLY A 17 13.64 -5.29 11.17
CA GLY A 17 13.77 -6.69 11.60
C GLY A 17 14.04 -6.85 13.10
N ILE A 18 15.14 -6.26 13.60
CA ILE A 18 15.60 -6.46 14.98
C ILE A 18 15.26 -5.26 15.87
N PHE A 19 15.55 -4.03 15.41
CA PHE A 19 15.41 -2.84 16.24
C PHE A 19 14.31 -1.90 15.74
N ILE A 20 13.32 -1.64 16.61
CA ILE A 20 12.19 -0.75 16.33
C ILE A 20 12.58 0.71 16.10
N ILE A 21 13.79 1.10 16.49
CA ILE A 21 14.28 2.48 16.37
C ILE A 21 14.26 2.96 14.92
N TRP A 22 14.52 2.08 13.95
CA TRP A 22 14.50 2.42 12.54
C TRP A 22 13.10 2.85 12.08
N ASP A 23 12.06 2.10 12.46
CA ASP A 23 10.68 2.47 12.14
C ASP A 23 10.25 3.79 12.81
N ARG A 24 10.81 4.11 13.99
CA ARG A 24 10.55 5.39 14.66
C ARG A 24 11.25 6.56 13.95
N ILE A 25 12.51 6.39 13.55
CA ILE A 25 13.30 7.41 12.84
C ILE A 25 12.66 7.71 11.48
N PHE A 26 12.26 6.68 10.73
CA PHE A 26 11.65 6.84 9.40
C PHE A 26 10.13 7.09 9.44
N GLY A 27 9.51 7.11 10.63
CA GLY A 27 8.08 7.37 10.80
C GLY A 27 7.16 6.26 10.27
N THR A 28 7.68 5.04 10.11
CA THR A 28 6.92 3.84 9.70
C THR A 28 6.46 3.00 10.89
N PHE A 29 6.69 3.45 12.13
CA PHE A 29 6.16 2.79 13.32
C PHE A 29 4.63 2.91 13.39
N SER A 30 3.97 1.80 13.72
CA SER A 30 2.57 1.72 14.12
C SER A 30 2.40 0.71 15.25
N GLU A 31 1.76 1.14 16.33
CA GLU A 31 1.37 0.25 17.42
C GLU A 31 0.19 -0.65 17.02
N GLU A 32 0.13 -1.89 17.53
CA GLU A 32 -1.00 -2.80 17.33
C GLU A 32 -2.12 -2.48 18.33
N VAL A 33 -3.24 -1.92 17.86
CA VAL A 33 -4.41 -1.58 18.69
C VAL A 33 -5.52 -2.63 18.55
N LYS A 34 -5.37 -3.74 19.27
CA LYS A 34 -6.25 -4.93 19.14
C LYS A 34 -7.73 -4.66 19.39
N GLU A 35 -8.06 -3.70 20.25
CA GLU A 35 -9.43 -3.42 20.67
C GLU A 35 -10.24 -2.70 19.59
N ILE A 36 -9.57 -1.91 18.74
CA ILE A 36 -10.23 -1.01 17.78
C ILE A 36 -9.93 -1.43 16.33
N ASP A 37 -8.74 -1.96 16.04
CA ASP A 37 -8.32 -2.31 14.68
C ASP A 37 -7.41 -3.54 14.71
N ARG A 38 -8.01 -4.72 14.85
CA ARG A 38 -7.29 -6.00 14.85
C ARG A 38 -6.64 -6.25 13.47
N PRO A 39 -5.37 -6.71 13.41
CA PRO A 39 -4.72 -7.04 12.14
C PRO A 39 -5.51 -8.04 11.29
N ILE A 40 -5.88 -7.61 10.09
CA ILE A 40 -6.47 -8.42 9.02
C ILE A 40 -5.32 -8.83 8.10
N TYR A 41 -5.24 -10.12 7.77
CA TYR A 41 -4.21 -10.66 6.89
C TYR A 41 -4.75 -10.85 5.47
N GLY A 42 -3.84 -10.86 4.50
CA GLY A 42 -4.15 -11.03 3.08
C GLY A 42 -3.74 -9.81 2.26
N LEU A 43 -4.21 -9.75 1.03
CA LEU A 43 -3.98 -8.61 0.15
C LEU A 43 -5.02 -7.53 0.40
N THR A 44 -4.65 -6.27 0.13
CA THR A 44 -5.61 -5.15 0.13
C THR A 44 -6.67 -5.31 -0.96
N ASN A 45 -6.29 -5.96 -2.07
CA ASN A 45 -7.19 -6.38 -3.13
C ASN A 45 -6.96 -7.87 -3.38
N ASN A 46 -7.97 -8.70 -3.09
CA ASN A 46 -7.86 -10.14 -3.25
C ASN A 46 -7.87 -10.53 -4.73
N ILE A 47 -6.99 -11.47 -5.09
CA ILE A 47 -6.94 -12.07 -6.42
C ILE A 47 -7.86 -13.30 -6.41
N ASN A 48 -8.96 -13.25 -7.16
CA ASN A 48 -9.97 -14.32 -7.20
C ASN A 48 -9.59 -15.45 -8.18
N THR A 49 -8.36 -15.96 -8.11
CA THR A 49 -7.92 -17.11 -8.91
C THR A 49 -6.81 -17.88 -8.22
N TYR A 50 -6.78 -19.20 -8.44
CA TYR A 50 -5.75 -20.11 -7.92
C TYR A 50 -4.68 -20.46 -8.97
N HIS A 51 -4.75 -19.88 -10.17
CA HIS A 51 -3.79 -20.16 -11.22
C HIS A 51 -2.46 -19.41 -10.97
N PRO A 52 -1.34 -20.09 -10.70
CA PRO A 52 -0.11 -19.47 -10.18
C PRO A 52 0.48 -18.43 -11.13
N VAL A 53 0.48 -18.72 -12.43
CA VAL A 53 0.96 -17.76 -13.46
C VAL A 53 0.12 -16.48 -13.47
N LYS A 54 -1.22 -16.58 -13.31
CA LYS A 54 -2.09 -15.40 -13.31
C LYS A 54 -1.87 -14.58 -12.04
N VAL A 55 -1.71 -15.24 -10.89
CA VAL A 55 -1.41 -14.57 -9.62
C VAL A 55 -0.09 -13.79 -9.72
N ALA A 56 0.97 -14.42 -10.26
CA ALA A 56 2.26 -13.77 -10.40
C ALA A 56 2.26 -12.63 -11.45
N ALA A 57 1.52 -12.78 -12.56
CA ALA A 57 1.53 -11.83 -13.67
C ALA A 57 0.49 -10.70 -13.57
N HIS A 58 -0.51 -10.83 -12.68
CA HIS A 58 -1.64 -9.89 -12.60
C HIS A 58 -1.19 -8.44 -12.43
N GLU A 59 -0.32 -8.16 -11.46
CA GLU A 59 0.14 -6.80 -11.17
C GLU A 59 0.97 -6.20 -12.31
N TYR A 60 1.80 -7.00 -12.98
CA TYR A 60 2.54 -6.54 -14.17
C TYR A 60 1.59 -6.14 -15.30
N SER A 61 0.51 -6.90 -15.52
CA SER A 61 -0.52 -6.54 -16.49
C SER A 61 -1.21 -5.23 -16.12
N SER A 62 -1.50 -5.02 -14.84
CA SER A 62 -2.09 -3.77 -14.33
C SER A 62 -1.16 -2.57 -14.58
N ILE A 63 0.12 -2.67 -14.23
CA ILE A 63 1.11 -1.61 -14.47
C ILE A 63 1.19 -1.27 -15.97
N VAL A 64 1.23 -2.28 -16.86
CA VAL A 64 1.26 -2.04 -18.32
C VAL A 64 0.00 -1.30 -18.79
N LYS A 65 -1.17 -1.64 -18.26
CA LYS A 65 -2.43 -0.94 -18.59
C LYS A 65 -2.38 0.51 -18.11
N ASP A 66 -1.91 0.77 -16.90
CA ASP A 66 -1.81 2.11 -16.33
C ASP A 66 -0.83 3.00 -17.13
N VAL A 67 0.34 2.45 -17.49
CA VAL A 67 1.33 3.14 -18.35
C VAL A 67 0.75 3.45 -19.74
N LYS A 68 -0.04 2.54 -20.32
CA LYS A 68 -0.70 2.77 -21.62
C LYS A 68 -1.81 3.81 -21.54
N ARG A 69 -2.52 3.89 -20.40
CA ARG A 69 -3.60 4.84 -20.14
C ARG A 69 -3.09 6.28 -19.98
N ALA A 70 -1.90 6.47 -19.42
CA ALA A 70 -1.34 7.80 -19.21
C ALA A 70 -0.98 8.51 -20.52
N ASP A 71 -1.45 9.74 -20.70
CA ASP A 71 -1.11 10.56 -21.87
C ASP A 71 0.30 11.15 -21.77
N LYS A 72 0.66 11.66 -20.59
CA LYS A 72 1.93 12.35 -20.38
C LYS A 72 3.06 11.37 -20.15
N PHE A 73 4.19 11.58 -20.82
CA PHE A 73 5.40 10.77 -20.63
C PHE A 73 5.88 10.75 -19.18
N SER A 74 5.77 11.88 -18.47
CA SER A 74 6.09 11.95 -17.04
C SER A 74 5.26 10.99 -16.18
N ASP A 75 3.99 10.81 -16.53
CA ASP A 75 3.08 9.98 -15.74
C ASP A 75 3.31 8.49 -16.03
N LYS A 76 3.70 8.17 -17.28
CA LYS A 76 4.22 6.83 -17.63
C LYS A 76 5.42 6.45 -16.77
N LEU A 77 6.38 7.35 -16.62
CA LEU A 77 7.55 7.10 -15.75
C LEU A 77 7.14 6.93 -14.28
N LYS A 78 6.21 7.75 -13.78
CA LYS A 78 5.72 7.61 -12.41
C LYS A 78 5.05 6.25 -12.17
N TYR A 79 4.27 5.71 -13.11
CA TYR A 79 3.69 4.37 -12.96
C TYR A 79 4.74 3.25 -12.86
N ILE A 80 5.95 3.46 -13.39
CA ILE A 80 7.05 2.49 -13.32
C ILE A 80 7.83 2.63 -12.00
N PHE A 81 8.06 3.86 -11.54
CA PHE A 81 8.98 4.13 -10.43
C PHE A 81 8.31 4.47 -9.09
N TYR A 82 7.04 4.90 -9.09
CA TYR A 82 6.34 5.25 -7.86
C TYR A 82 5.70 4.01 -7.23
N ALA A 83 5.45 4.11 -5.93
CA ALA A 83 4.78 3.04 -5.19
C ALA A 83 3.37 2.76 -5.77
N PRO A 84 2.93 1.48 -5.74
CA PRO A 84 1.57 1.11 -6.11
C PRO A 84 0.51 1.95 -5.39
N GLY A 85 -0.59 2.21 -6.10
CA GLY A 85 -1.68 3.08 -5.62
C GLY A 85 -1.53 4.55 -6.01
N TRP A 86 -0.40 4.98 -6.59
CA TRP A 86 -0.35 6.28 -7.25
C TRP A 86 -1.19 6.27 -8.54
N SER A 87 -1.89 7.37 -8.84
CA SER A 87 -2.61 7.54 -10.10
C SER A 87 -2.48 8.97 -10.61
N HIS A 88 -2.39 9.14 -11.93
CA HIS A 88 -2.29 10.45 -12.57
C HIS A 88 -3.63 11.19 -12.71
N ASP A 89 -4.72 10.43 -12.74
CA ASP A 89 -6.09 10.83 -13.05
C ASP A 89 -7.11 10.39 -11.98
N GLY A 90 -6.63 9.85 -10.86
CA GLY A 90 -7.48 9.25 -9.82
C GLY A 90 -6.98 9.58 -8.42
N GLU A 91 -7.68 9.03 -7.42
CA GLU A 91 -7.26 9.16 -6.03
C GLU A 91 -5.92 8.48 -5.78
N ASP A 92 -5.03 9.17 -5.07
CA ASP A 92 -3.79 8.58 -4.56
C ASP A 92 -4.10 7.64 -3.39
N LYS A 93 -3.92 6.34 -3.65
CA LYS A 93 -4.14 5.23 -2.71
C LYS A 93 -2.85 4.68 -2.15
N ARG A 94 -1.72 5.38 -2.26
CA ARG A 94 -0.47 4.96 -1.60
C ARG A 94 -0.71 4.87 -0.09
N ALA A 95 -0.11 3.88 0.56
CA ALA A 95 -0.28 3.61 1.99
C ALA A 95 -0.12 4.85 2.87
N LYS A 96 0.91 5.67 2.61
CA LYS A 96 1.17 6.92 3.33
C LYS A 96 0.02 7.92 3.24
N VAL A 97 -0.63 8.04 2.07
CA VAL A 97 -1.77 8.95 1.86
C VAL A 97 -3.00 8.43 2.58
N LEU A 98 -3.31 7.14 2.43
CA LEU A 98 -4.45 6.51 3.11
C LEU A 98 -4.34 6.61 4.63
N ARG A 99 -3.15 6.35 5.20
CA ARG A 99 -2.89 6.49 6.64
C ARG A 99 -3.09 7.93 7.12
N ARG A 100 -2.64 8.92 6.34
CA ARG A 100 -2.83 10.33 6.68
C ARG A 100 -4.32 10.70 6.68
N LYS A 101 -5.09 10.23 5.70
CA LYS A 101 -6.54 10.44 5.63
C LYS A 101 -7.27 9.80 6.81
N LEU A 102 -6.91 8.56 7.16
CA LEU A 102 -7.47 7.86 8.33
C LEU A 102 -7.23 8.66 9.62
N LYS A 103 -5.99 9.12 9.84
CA LYS A 103 -5.66 9.95 11.01
C LYS A 103 -6.41 11.27 11.05
N ALA A 104 -6.60 11.93 9.91
CA ALA A 104 -7.39 13.17 9.85
C ALA A 104 -8.84 12.91 10.29
N LYS A 105 -9.46 11.86 9.75
CA LYS A 105 -10.84 11.46 10.09
C LYS A 105 -11.03 11.06 11.56
N GLU A 106 -10.00 10.54 12.22
CA GLU A 106 -10.07 10.18 13.65
C GLU A 106 -9.95 11.40 14.59
N ASN A 107 -9.47 12.54 14.09
CA ASN A 107 -9.31 13.77 14.85
C ASN A 107 -10.47 14.77 14.64
N ASP A 108 -11.37 14.49 13.69
CA ASP A 108 -12.60 15.23 13.43
C ASP A 108 -13.75 14.67 14.30
#